data_AF-A0A424SVV8-F1
#
_entry.id   AF-A0A424SVV8-F1
#
_cell.length_a   1.000
_cell.length_b   1.000
_cell.length_c   1.000
_cell.angle_alpha   90.00
_cell.angle_beta   90.00
_cell.angle_gamma   90.00
#
_symmetry.space_group_name_H-M   'P 1'
#
loop_
_entity.id
_entity.type
_entity.pdbx_description
1 polymer ?
#
loop_
_entity_poly.entity_id
_entity_poly.type
_entity_poly.pdbx_seq_one_letter_code
_entity_poly.pdbx_strand_id
1 'polypeptide(L)'
;MIKLATLSVMFSLLFSTAVMAADHISQKSIQDINITETGRIIFHTRTNVYEGEFIQHCPVKKYIDKTINSESDNLGLYAHGARIREGTRISFLDAGSRNKSMGSCKIESLVLLG
;
A
#
# COMPACT_ATOMS: atom_id res chain seq x y z
N MET A 1 39.34 54.97 17.32
CA MET A 1 39.08 53.88 16.36
C MET A 1 38.18 52.85 17.06
N ILE A 2 36.90 52.79 16.69
CA ILE A 2 35.91 51.89 17.30
C ILE A 2 35.88 50.61 16.45
N LYS A 3 36.29 49.47 17.04
CA LYS A 3 36.17 48.15 16.40
C LYS A 3 34.76 47.63 16.61
N LEU A 4 33.96 47.61 15.54
CA LEU A 4 32.64 46.99 15.54
C LEU A 4 32.82 45.49 15.24
N ALA A 5 32.62 44.64 16.24
CA ALA A 5 32.59 43.20 16.05
C ALA A 5 31.20 42.80 15.55
N THR A 6 31.11 42.41 14.28
CA THR A 6 29.91 41.86 13.65
C THR A 6 29.63 40.48 14.22
N LEU A 7 28.59 40.39 15.06
CA LEU A 7 28.08 39.12 15.59
C LEU A 7 27.25 38.44 14.50
N SER A 8 27.82 37.42 13.85
CA SER A 8 27.12 36.55 12.91
C SER A 8 26.27 35.54 13.69
N VAL A 9 24.95 35.69 13.64
CA VAL A 9 24.00 34.71 14.17
C VAL A 9 23.80 33.65 13.10
N MET A 10 24.49 32.50 13.22
CA MET A 10 24.21 31.34 12.37
C MET A 10 22.83 30.80 12.72
N PHE A 11 21.87 31.01 11.82
CA PHE A 11 20.54 30.45 11.89
C PHE A 11 20.60 29.00 11.38
N SER A 12 20.85 28.05 12.27
CA SER A 12 20.80 26.62 11.97
C SER A 12 19.33 26.20 11.79
N LEU A 13 18.86 26.15 10.53
CA LEU A 13 17.60 25.49 10.19
C LEU A 13 17.75 23.99 10.44
N LEU A 14 17.35 23.53 11.62
CA LEU A 14 17.13 22.11 11.91
C LEU A 14 15.88 21.66 11.15
N PHE A 15 16.08 21.22 9.90
CA PHE A 15 15.07 20.45 9.19
C PHE A 15 14.90 19.11 9.90
N SER A 16 13.98 19.07 10.86
CA SER A 16 13.47 17.82 11.41
C SER A 16 12.69 17.12 10.30
N THR A 17 13.36 16.26 9.54
CA THR A 17 12.66 15.33 8.67
C THR A 17 11.89 14.38 9.57
N ALA A 18 10.60 14.64 9.76
CA ALA A 18 9.69 13.66 10.31
C ALA A 18 9.73 12.46 9.35
N VAL A 19 10.54 11.46 9.69
CA VAL A 19 10.50 10.16 9.03
C VAL A 19 9.14 9.59 9.38
N MET A 20 8.15 9.81 8.50
CA MET A 20 6.85 9.16 8.64
C MET A 20 7.12 7.66 8.64
N ALA A 21 6.76 7.01 9.74
CA ALA A 21 6.89 5.57 9.85
C ALA A 21 6.08 4.96 8.70
N ALA A 22 6.72 4.09 7.91
CA ALA A 22 6.02 3.41 6.82
C ALA A 22 4.83 2.64 7.41
N ASP A 23 3.63 2.99 6.93
CA ASP A 23 2.40 2.34 7.37
C ASP A 23 2.47 0.84 7.07
N HIS A 24 1.88 0.05 7.96
CA HIS A 24 1.76 -1.38 7.76
C HIS A 24 0.42 -1.90 8.24
N ILE A 25 -0.07 -2.93 7.56
CA ILE A 25 -1.34 -3.58 7.84
C ILE A 25 -1.04 -5.03 8.21
N SER A 26 -1.63 -5.54 9.29
CA SER A 26 -1.59 -6.97 9.57
C SER A 26 -2.49 -7.70 8.56
N GLN A 27 -2.00 -8.73 7.88
CA GLN A 27 -2.85 -9.49 6.93
C GLN A 27 -4.11 -10.05 7.63
N LYS A 28 -4.00 -10.40 8.92
CA LYS A 28 -5.12 -10.93 9.71
C LYS A 28 -6.16 -9.86 10.11
N SER A 29 -5.83 -8.57 10.00
CA SER A 29 -6.76 -7.49 10.34
C SER A 29 -7.61 -7.03 9.16
N ILE A 30 -7.33 -7.54 7.96
CA ILE A 30 -8.08 -7.21 6.74
C ILE A 30 -9.43 -7.94 6.80
N GLN A 31 -10.49 -7.16 6.70
CA GLN A 31 -11.87 -7.66 6.68
C GLN A 31 -12.40 -7.75 5.26
N ASP A 32 -12.03 -6.77 4.43
CA ASP A 32 -12.49 -6.67 3.07
C ASP A 32 -11.43 -5.99 2.20
N ILE A 33 -11.51 -6.26 0.90
CA ILE A 33 -10.56 -5.79 -0.10
C ILE A 33 -11.35 -5.38 -1.34
N ASN A 34 -11.25 -4.10 -1.69
CA ASN A 34 -11.81 -3.60 -2.93
C ASN A 34 -10.69 -3.29 -3.92
N ILE A 35 -10.92 -3.54 -5.20
CA ILE A 35 -9.97 -3.23 -6.26
C ILE A 35 -10.64 -2.22 -7.21
N THR A 36 -10.03 -1.06 -7.37
CA THR A 36 -10.55 0.00 -8.23
C THR A 36 -10.21 -0.26 -9.70
N GLU A 37 -10.98 0.31 -10.62
CA GLU A 37 -10.69 0.25 -12.07
C GLU A 37 -9.33 0.85 -12.44
N THR A 38 -8.81 1.77 -11.62
CA THR A 38 -7.47 2.36 -11.75
C THR A 38 -6.34 1.42 -11.34
N GLY A 39 -6.66 0.19 -10.89
CA GLY A 39 -5.69 -0.80 -10.48
C GLY A 39 -5.14 -0.59 -9.08
N ARG A 40 -5.83 0.19 -8.25
CA ARG A 40 -5.49 0.37 -6.83
C ARG A 40 -6.25 -0.63 -5.98
N ILE A 41 -5.73 -0.91 -4.80
CA ILE A 41 -6.35 -1.81 -3.84
C ILE A 41 -6.68 -1.07 -2.56
N ILE A 42 -7.91 -1.21 -2.10
CA ILE A 42 -8.39 -0.63 -0.85
C ILE A 42 -8.51 -1.77 0.16
N PHE A 43 -7.72 -1.70 1.22
CA PHE A 43 -7.77 -2.63 2.33
C PHE A 43 -8.65 -2.04 3.43
N HIS A 44 -9.78 -2.69 3.71
CA HIS A 44 -10.61 -2.35 4.85
C HIS A 44 -10.17 -3.19 6.04
N THR A 45 -9.70 -2.52 7.09
CA THR A 45 -9.48 -3.13 8.39
C THR A 45 -10.63 -2.76 9.33
N ARG A 46 -10.65 -3.32 10.54
CA ARG A 46 -11.67 -2.98 11.55
C ARG A 46 -11.76 -1.49 11.89
N THR A 47 -10.64 -0.79 11.82
CA THR A 47 -10.54 0.58 12.36
C THR A 47 -10.09 1.60 11.32
N ASN A 48 -9.47 1.16 10.23
CA ASN A 48 -8.79 2.01 9.27
C ASN A 48 -9.02 1.51 7.84
N VAL A 49 -9.00 2.42 6.89
CA VAL A 49 -8.95 2.14 5.46
C VAL A 49 -7.58 2.51 4.91
N TYR A 50 -6.98 1.61 4.14
CA TYR A 50 -5.71 1.86 3.48
C TYR A 50 -5.84 1.72 1.98
N GLU A 51 -5.13 2.56 1.24
CA GLU A 51 -5.00 2.48 -0.20
C GLU A 51 -3.58 2.06 -0.57
N GLY A 52 -3.48 0.98 -1.34
CA GLY A 52 -2.24 0.47 -1.90
C GLY A 52 -2.17 0.73 -3.41
N GLU A 53 -1.06 1.32 -3.84
CA GLU A 53 -0.71 1.38 -5.27
C GLU A 53 0.26 0.25 -5.60
N PHE A 54 0.12 -0.34 -6.78
CA PHE A 54 1.03 -1.36 -7.27
C PHE A 54 1.93 -0.79 -8.37
N ILE A 55 3.14 -1.36 -8.46
CA ILE A 55 4.05 -1.07 -9.57
C ILE A 55 3.34 -1.35 -10.90
N GLN A 56 3.60 -0.49 -11.90
CA GLN A 56 3.11 -0.66 -13.27
C GLN A 56 3.28 -2.10 -13.76
N HIS A 57 2.29 -2.60 -14.53
CA HIS A 57 2.19 -3.98 -15.05
C HIS A 57 1.66 -5.02 -14.06
N CYS A 58 1.06 -4.58 -12.96
CA CYS A 58 0.31 -5.45 -12.08
C CYS A 58 -0.86 -6.12 -12.85
N PRO A 59 -0.96 -7.47 -12.90
CA PRO A 59 -2.03 -8.16 -13.62
C PRO A 59 -3.45 -7.96 -13.04
N VAL A 60 -3.60 -7.05 -12.07
CA VAL A 60 -4.85 -6.65 -11.43
C VAL A 60 -5.95 -6.34 -12.43
N LYS A 61 -5.66 -5.66 -13.55
CA LYS A 61 -6.67 -5.37 -14.59
C LYS A 61 -7.34 -6.63 -15.15
N LYS A 62 -6.56 -7.67 -15.43
CA LYS A 62 -7.10 -8.96 -15.91
C LYS A 62 -7.98 -9.63 -14.84
N TYR A 63 -7.77 -9.32 -13.56
CA TYR A 63 -8.62 -9.81 -12.48
C TYR A 63 -9.86 -8.95 -12.33
N ILE A 64 -9.75 -7.62 -12.31
CA ILE A 64 -10.89 -6.69 -12.32
C ILE A 64 -11.86 -7.07 -13.46
N ASP A 65 -11.36 -7.25 -14.67
CA ASP A 65 -12.18 -7.62 -15.82
C ASP A 65 -12.85 -8.99 -15.64
N LYS A 66 -12.23 -9.91 -14.89
CA LYS A 66 -12.82 -11.23 -14.57
C LYS A 66 -13.84 -11.13 -13.43
N THR A 67 -13.59 -10.34 -12.39
CA THR A 67 -14.49 -10.18 -11.23
C THR A 67 -15.68 -9.27 -11.52
N ILE A 68 -15.54 -8.28 -12.40
CA ILE A 68 -16.66 -7.42 -12.83
C ILE A 68 -17.59 -8.18 -13.79
N ASN A 69 -17.04 -9.06 -14.65
CA ASN A 69 -17.82 -9.77 -15.67
C ASN A 69 -18.20 -11.22 -15.29
N SER A 70 -17.70 -11.75 -14.18
CA SER A 70 -18.18 -13.01 -13.63
C SER A 70 -18.54 -12.77 -12.18
N GLU A 71 -19.65 -13.33 -11.72
CA GLU A 71 -20.06 -13.47 -10.31
C GLU A 71 -19.06 -14.33 -9.50
N SER A 72 -17.76 -14.22 -9.80
CA SER A 72 -16.68 -14.91 -9.13
C SER A 72 -16.38 -14.17 -7.83
N ASP A 73 -17.28 -14.34 -6.86
CA ASP A 73 -17.24 -13.84 -5.49
C ASP A 73 -16.02 -14.29 -4.65
N ASN A 74 -15.01 -14.89 -5.27
CA ASN A 74 -13.95 -15.63 -4.58
C ASN A 74 -12.56 -15.26 -5.11
N LEU A 75 -12.22 -13.97 -5.08
CA LEU A 75 -10.83 -13.53 -5.23
C LEU A 75 -10.14 -13.59 -3.85
N GLY A 76 -9.23 -14.54 -3.68
CA GLY A 76 -8.41 -14.62 -2.48
C GLY A 76 -7.19 -13.70 -2.58
N LEU A 77 -6.75 -13.15 -1.45
CA LEU A 77 -5.54 -12.33 -1.38
C LEU A 77 -4.55 -12.93 -0.38
N TYR A 78 -3.32 -13.14 -0.82
CA TYR A 78 -2.24 -13.62 0.01
C TYR A 78 -1.06 -12.65 0.01
N ALA A 79 -0.68 -12.16 1.19
CA ALA A 79 0.55 -11.41 1.33
C ALA A 79 1.71 -12.34 1.67
N HIS A 80 2.86 -12.12 1.02
CA HIS A 80 4.10 -12.83 1.38
C HIS A 80 4.70 -12.21 2.64
N GLY A 81 4.07 -12.48 3.79
CA GLY A 81 4.45 -12.00 5.11
C GLY A 81 3.24 -11.64 5.96
N ALA A 82 3.43 -11.60 7.28
CA ALA A 82 2.36 -11.26 8.22
C ALA A 82 1.91 -9.79 8.15
N ARG A 83 2.76 -8.91 7.61
CA ARG A 83 2.53 -7.47 7.49
C ARG A 83 2.62 -7.03 6.03
N ILE A 84 1.57 -6.36 5.59
CA ILE A 84 1.51 -5.65 4.32
C ILE A 84 2.07 -4.25 4.54
N ARG A 85 3.02 -3.83 3.72
CA ARG A 85 3.65 -2.51 3.73
C ARG A 85 4.19 -2.23 2.33
N GLU A 86 4.73 -1.04 2.12
CA GLU A 86 5.50 -0.74 0.92
C GLU A 86 6.56 -1.83 0.65
N GLY A 87 6.58 -2.27 -0.60
CA GLY A 87 7.43 -3.35 -1.07
C GLY A 87 6.96 -4.77 -0.76
N THR A 88 5.85 -4.97 -0.02
CA THR A 88 5.27 -6.30 0.16
C THR A 88 4.72 -6.83 -1.16
N ARG A 89 5.03 -8.09 -1.46
CA ARG A 89 4.42 -8.81 -2.60
C ARG A 89 3.09 -9.42 -2.18
N ILE A 90 2.05 -9.10 -2.96
CA ILE A 90 0.70 -9.62 -2.83
C ILE A 90 0.41 -10.56 -4.00
N SER A 91 -0.09 -11.75 -3.69
CA SER A 91 -0.54 -12.75 -4.66
C SER A 91 -2.07 -12.79 -4.69
N PHE A 92 -2.62 -12.78 -5.89
CA PHE A 92 -4.06 -12.95 -6.13
C PHE A 92 -4.35 -14.41 -6.40
N LEU A 93 -5.34 -14.95 -5.71
CA LEU A 93 -5.71 -16.36 -5.74
C LEU A 93 -7.11 -16.51 -6.33
N ASP A 94 -7.27 -17.50 -7.20
CA ASP A 94 -8.60 -17.94 -7.62
C ASP A 94 -9.15 -18.91 -6.56
N ALA A 95 -9.99 -18.43 -5.65
CA ALA A 95 -10.55 -19.28 -4.61
C ALA A 95 -11.63 -20.25 -5.15
N GLY A 96 -12.13 -20.03 -6.37
CA GLY A 96 -12.92 -21.03 -7.10
C GLY A 96 -12.09 -22.21 -7.63
N SER A 97 -10.76 -22.07 -7.73
CA SER A 97 -9.86 -23.08 -8.30
C SER A 97 -8.70 -23.44 -7.36
N ARG A 98 -9.02 -24.03 -6.20
CA ARG A 98 -8.03 -24.54 -5.21
C ARG A 98 -6.97 -23.51 -4.80
N ASN A 99 -7.34 -22.23 -4.71
CA ASN A 99 -6.41 -21.14 -4.38
C ASN A 99 -5.21 -21.05 -5.34
N LYS A 100 -5.40 -21.36 -6.62
CA LYS A 100 -4.35 -21.24 -7.63
C LYS A 100 -3.88 -19.78 -7.69
N SER A 101 -2.57 -19.58 -7.58
CA SER A 101 -1.96 -18.26 -7.80
C SER A 101 -2.20 -17.81 -9.24
N MET A 102 -2.91 -16.70 -9.37
CA MET A 102 -3.24 -16.12 -10.66
C MET A 102 -2.19 -15.11 -11.11
N GLY A 103 -1.43 -14.56 -10.17
CA GLY A 103 -0.36 -13.58 -10.38
C GLY A 103 -0.02 -12.86 -9.07
N SER A 104 0.99 -11.99 -9.13
CA SER A 104 1.41 -11.22 -7.95
C SER A 104 1.91 -9.85 -8.31
N CYS A 105 1.71 -8.89 -7.42
CA CYS A 105 2.19 -7.52 -7.53
C CYS A 105 2.94 -7.10 -6.29
N LYS A 106 3.87 -6.17 -6.45
CA LYS A 106 4.56 -5.53 -5.33
C LYS A 106 3.87 -4.20 -5.05
N ILE A 107 3.53 -3.96 -3.79
CA ILE A 107 3.00 -2.67 -3.35
C ILE A 107 4.10 -1.64 -3.48
N GLU A 108 3.82 -0.56 -4.18
CA GLU A 108 4.71 0.58 -4.36
C GLU A 108 4.53 1.57 -3.22
N SER A 109 3.30 1.96 -2.95
CA SER A 109 2.92 2.86 -1.86
C SER A 109 1.75 2.29 -1.06
N LEU A 110 1.71 2.61 0.23
CA LEU A 110 0.60 2.26 1.12
C LEU A 110 0.26 3.45 2.01
N VAL A 111 -0.97 3.96 1.88
CA VAL A 111 -1.41 5.19 2.54
C VAL A 111 -2.65 4.91 3.38
N LEU A 112 -2.64 5.38 4.64
CA LEU A 112 -3.82 5.41 5.49
C LEU A 112 -4.78 6.53 5.03
N LEU A 113 -6.04 6.17 4.76
CA LEU A 113 -7.08 7.11 4.31
C LEU A 113 -8.00 7.61 5.42
N GLY A 114 -8.08 6.91 6.56
CA GLY A 114 -8.95 7.27 7.70
C GLY A 114 -9.53 6.08 8.42
#